data_AF-A0AA41V3N3-F1
#
_entry.id   AF-A0AA41V3N3-F1
#
_cell.length_a   1.000
_cell.length_b   1.000
_cell.length_c   1.000
_cell.angle_alpha   90.00
_cell.angle_beta   90.00
_cell.angle_gamma   90.00
#
_symmetry.space_group_name_H-M   'P 1'
#
loop_
_entity.id
_entity.type
_entity.pdbx_description
1 polymer ?
#
loop_
_entity_poly.entity_id
_entity_poly.type
_entity_poly.pdbx_seq_one_letter_code
_entity_poly.pdbx_strand_id
1 'polypeptide(L)'
;MGISSHNNTCLLLLLLLLLLFSVLVSKSSCKTSANDIESNGAYLYYHCWSCDDDLGQRSLNQDEQWYWEFRPYPTTHFWCEFRWYHNWDYHWKNGTFTVYRGGFFRDNYAKDLCGKDCPYSARRDGLYLLNKDYE
;
A
#
# COMPACT_ATOMS: atom_id res chain seq x y z
N MET A 1 -13.18 -19.50 -49.59
CA MET A 1 -12.36 -18.99 -48.46
C MET A 1 -13.27 -18.87 -47.25
N GLY A 2 -13.39 -19.93 -46.45
CA GLY A 2 -14.19 -19.94 -45.22
C GLY A 2 -13.25 -19.76 -44.04
N ILE A 3 -13.19 -18.56 -43.47
CA ILE A 3 -12.41 -18.30 -42.27
C ILE A 3 -13.23 -18.84 -41.09
N SER A 4 -12.65 -19.83 -40.40
CA SER A 4 -13.22 -20.60 -39.29
C SER A 4 -14.04 -19.72 -38.32
N SER A 5 -15.36 -19.90 -38.31
CA SER A 5 -16.27 -19.29 -37.33
C SER A 5 -15.90 -19.70 -35.89
N HIS A 6 -15.29 -20.89 -35.74
CA HIS A 6 -14.89 -21.44 -34.46
C HIS A 6 -13.74 -20.64 -33.81
N ASN A 7 -12.80 -20.16 -34.63
CA ASN A 7 -11.68 -19.35 -34.17
C ASN A 7 -12.17 -17.98 -33.68
N ASN A 8 -13.15 -17.40 -34.38
CA ASN A 8 -13.73 -16.12 -34.01
C ASN A 8 -14.58 -16.20 -32.73
N THR A 9 -15.33 -17.30 -32.53
CA THR A 9 -16.08 -17.51 -31.27
C THR A 9 -15.15 -17.71 -30.07
N CYS A 10 -14.03 -18.40 -30.25
CA CYS A 10 -13.06 -18.63 -29.17
C CYS A 10 -12.35 -17.33 -28.79
N LEU A 11 -12.00 -16.50 -29.78
CA LEU A 11 -11.43 -15.17 -29.56
C LEU A 11 -12.41 -14.25 -28.80
N LEU A 12 -13.70 -14.28 -29.17
CA LEU A 12 -14.75 -13.51 -28.51
C LEU A 12 -14.96 -13.96 -27.06
N LEU A 13 -14.96 -15.27 -26.80
CA LEU A 13 -15.03 -15.83 -25.45
C LEU A 13 -13.82 -15.44 -24.60
N LEU A 14 -12.61 -15.48 -25.16
CA LEU A 14 -11.39 -15.07 -24.48
C LEU A 14 -11.42 -13.57 -24.10
N LEU A 15 -11.86 -12.72 -25.03
CA LEU A 15 -12.02 -11.27 -24.79
C LEU A 15 -13.07 -10.99 -23.71
N LEU A 16 -14.21 -11.69 -23.73
CA LEU A 16 -15.24 -11.62 -22.69
C LEU A 16 -14.70 -12.04 -21.32
N LEU A 17 -13.88 -13.10 -21.26
CA LEU A 17 -13.25 -13.54 -20.01
C LEU A 17 -12.30 -12.48 -19.46
N LEU A 18 -11.47 -11.87 -20.30
CA LEU A 18 -10.54 -10.81 -19.91
C LEU A 18 -11.26 -9.56 -19.39
N LEU A 19 -12.37 -9.18 -20.04
CA LEU A 19 -13.22 -8.07 -19.58
C LEU A 19 -13.88 -8.39 -18.24
N LEU A 20 -14.42 -9.59 -18.05
CA LEU A 20 -14.98 -10.04 -16.77
C LEU A 20 -13.92 -10.04 -15.66
N PHE A 21 -12.70 -10.50 -15.94
CA PHE A 21 -11.58 -10.46 -15.00
C PHE A 21 -11.26 -9.02 -14.56
N SER A 22 -11.24 -8.07 -15.49
CA SER A 22 -10.96 -6.65 -15.15
C SER A 22 -12.01 -6.02 -14.22
N VAL A 23 -13.26 -6.50 -14.27
CA VAL A 23 -14.38 -6.03 -13.42
C VAL A 23 -14.35 -6.71 -12.05
N LEU A 24 -13.91 -7.96 -11.99
CA LEU A 24 -13.76 -8.72 -10.74
C LEU A 24 -12.57 -8.23 -9.88
N VAL A 25 -11.59 -7.52 -10.47
CA VAL A 25 -10.52 -6.86 -9.71
C VAL A 25 -11.09 -5.62 -9.02
N SER A 26 -11.55 -5.81 -7.77
CA SER A 26 -12.01 -4.71 -6.92
C SER A 26 -10.94 -3.63 -6.77
N LYS A 27 -11.28 -2.36 -7.06
CA LYS A 27 -10.71 -1.22 -6.32
C LYS A 27 -11.23 -1.37 -4.87
N SER A 28 -10.52 -1.09 -3.79
CA SER A 28 -9.25 -0.45 -3.49
C SER A 28 -8.84 -0.99 -2.11
N SER A 29 -7.58 -0.87 -1.73
CA SER A 29 -7.20 -0.92 -0.31
C SER A 29 -6.76 0.50 0.05
N CYS A 30 -7.56 1.19 0.86
CA CYS A 30 -7.16 2.47 1.43
C CYS A 30 -6.04 2.17 2.45
N LYS A 31 -5.03 3.02 2.52
CA LYS A 31 -3.95 2.87 3.48
C LYS A 31 -3.70 4.22 4.13
N THR A 32 -3.50 4.21 5.44
CA THR A 32 -3.37 5.42 6.23
C THR A 32 -2.01 5.41 6.91
N SER A 33 -1.26 6.50 6.78
CA SER A 33 -0.05 6.71 7.58
C SER A 33 -0.22 8.00 8.37
N ALA A 34 -0.02 7.93 9.69
CA ALA A 34 -0.10 9.07 10.60
C ALA A 34 1.28 9.40 11.16
N ASN A 35 1.56 10.69 11.36
CA ASN A 35 2.74 11.17 12.06
C ASN A 35 2.42 11.48 13.53
N ASP A 36 2.53 10.46 14.39
CA ASP A 36 2.33 10.56 15.84
C ASP A 36 3.65 10.69 16.60
N ILE A 37 4.67 11.29 15.97
CA ILE A 37 5.98 11.49 16.60
C ILE A 37 5.84 12.59 17.64
N GLU A 38 5.86 12.21 18.92
CA GLU A 38 5.88 13.13 20.06
C GLU A 38 7.18 13.95 20.11
N SER A 39 7.27 14.99 19.30
CA SER A 39 8.38 15.94 19.28
C SER A 39 7.88 17.25 18.71
N ASN A 40 8.23 18.37 19.35
CA ASN A 40 7.80 19.70 18.90
C ASN A 40 8.24 19.94 17.43
N GLY A 41 7.28 20.05 16.52
CA GLY A 41 7.55 20.24 15.09
C GLY A 41 8.11 19.01 14.39
N ALA A 42 7.72 17.79 14.81
CA ALA A 42 8.13 16.57 14.12
C ALA A 42 7.70 16.59 12.66
N TYR A 43 8.65 16.34 11.76
CA TYR A 43 8.43 16.33 10.32
C TYR A 43 8.87 14.98 9.76
N LEU A 44 7.90 14.23 9.26
CA LEU A 44 8.13 12.90 8.70
C LEU A 44 8.22 13.00 7.18
N TYR A 45 9.38 12.70 6.63
CA TYR A 45 9.56 12.48 5.20
C TYR A 45 9.34 11.01 4.89
N TYR A 46 8.68 10.74 3.77
CA TYR A 46 8.56 9.38 3.27
C TYR A 46 8.49 9.33 1.75
N HIS A 47 8.93 8.21 1.20
CA HIS A 47 8.79 7.89 -0.22
C HIS A 47 8.33 6.45 -0.29
N CYS A 48 7.18 6.22 -0.91
CA CYS A 48 6.57 4.90 -1.06
C CYS A 48 6.51 4.51 -2.52
N TRP A 49 6.89 3.27 -2.82
CA TRP A 49 6.78 2.74 -4.17
C TRP A 49 6.60 1.22 -4.17
N SER A 50 6.16 0.74 -5.32
CA SER A 50 6.03 -0.65 -5.75
C SER A 50 6.85 -0.81 -7.02
N CYS A 51 7.06 -2.04 -7.51
CA CYS A 51 7.76 -2.29 -8.77
C CYS A 51 7.26 -1.40 -9.93
N ASP A 52 5.93 -1.28 -10.07
CA ASP A 52 5.30 -0.62 -11.21
C ASP A 52 4.60 0.72 -10.86
N ASP A 53 4.61 1.13 -9.59
CA ASP A 53 3.84 2.28 -9.10
C ASP A 53 4.63 3.07 -8.05
N ASP A 54 4.99 4.31 -8.37
CA ASP A 54 5.66 5.23 -7.45
C ASP A 54 4.64 6.24 -6.92
N LEU A 55 4.39 6.21 -5.61
CA LEU A 55 3.45 7.12 -4.94
C LEU A 55 4.09 8.49 -4.63
N GLY A 56 5.39 8.59 -4.88
CA GLY A 56 6.22 9.77 -4.79
C GLY A 56 6.77 10.03 -3.39
N GLN A 57 7.66 11.03 -3.32
CA GLN A 57 8.16 11.58 -2.08
C GLN A 57 7.16 12.60 -1.52
N ARG A 58 6.87 12.49 -0.23
CA ARG A 58 5.91 13.30 0.50
C ARG A 58 6.41 13.58 1.92
N SER A 59 5.67 14.41 2.62
CA SER A 59 5.93 14.71 4.02
C SER A 59 4.65 14.92 4.81
N LEU A 60 4.72 14.66 6.10
CA LEU A 60 3.65 14.90 7.07
C LEU A 60 4.20 15.76 8.20
N ASN A 61 3.50 16.85 8.51
CA ASN A 61 3.66 17.54 9.79
C ASN A 61 3.16 16.66 10.93
N GLN A 62 3.45 17.06 12.17
CA GLN A 62 2.92 16.39 13.34
C GLN A 62 1.38 16.33 13.28
N ASP A 63 0.82 15.17 13.64
CA ASP A 63 -0.61 14.84 13.63
C ASP A 63 -1.27 14.79 12.24
N GLU A 64 -0.52 15.02 11.16
CA GLU A 64 -1.04 14.84 9.80
C GLU A 64 -1.13 13.37 9.42
N GLN A 65 -2.09 13.10 8.54
CA GLN A 65 -2.36 11.78 8.00
C GLN A 65 -2.33 11.82 6.48
N TRP A 66 -1.77 10.76 5.88
CA TRP A 66 -1.81 10.53 4.45
C TRP A 66 -2.67 9.32 4.13
N TYR A 67 -3.53 9.52 3.13
CA TYR A 67 -4.40 8.50 2.57
C TYR A 67 -3.99 8.22 1.14
N TRP A 68 -3.91 6.95 0.79
CA TRP A 68 -3.70 6.53 -0.59
C TRP A 68 -4.49 5.27 -0.90
N GLU A 69 -4.84 5.16 -2.18
CA GLU A 69 -5.62 4.04 -2.71
C GLU A 69 -4.89 3.44 -3.90
N PHE A 70 -4.90 2.11 -3.97
CA PHE A 70 -4.37 1.37 -5.10
C PHE A 70 -5.23 0.12 -5.36
N ARG A 71 -5.03 -0.50 -6.52
CA ARG A 71 -5.64 -1.80 -6.84
C ARG A 71 -4.69 -2.93 -6.44
N PRO A 72 -5.07 -3.79 -5.49
CA PRO A 72 -4.20 -4.88 -5.06
C PRO A 72 -4.19 -6.00 -6.10
N TYR A 73 -3.00 -6.35 -6.59
CA TYR A 73 -2.73 -7.62 -7.27
C TYR A 73 -2.02 -8.58 -6.30
N PRO A 74 -2.07 -9.89 -6.54
CA PRO A 74 -1.37 -10.87 -5.70
C PRO A 74 0.14 -10.64 -5.56
N THR A 75 0.76 -10.00 -6.55
CA THR A 75 2.19 -9.64 -6.57
C THR A 75 2.48 -8.23 -6.08
N THR A 76 1.46 -7.43 -5.77
CA THR A 76 1.65 -6.03 -5.37
C THR A 76 2.39 -5.97 -4.03
N HIS A 77 3.53 -5.28 -4.02
CA HIS A 77 4.32 -5.04 -2.83
C HIS A 77 4.68 -3.56 -2.81
N PHE A 78 4.22 -2.85 -1.78
CA PHE A 78 4.67 -1.50 -1.48
C PHE A 78 5.63 -1.51 -0.30
N TRP A 79 6.76 -0.85 -0.49
CA TRP A 79 7.67 -0.50 0.57
C TRP A 79 7.89 1.00 0.58
N CYS A 80 8.14 1.54 1.77
CA CYS A 80 8.34 2.95 1.97
C CYS A 80 9.61 3.18 2.76
N GLU A 81 10.38 4.16 2.34
CA GLU A 81 11.42 4.75 3.16
C GLU A 81 10.82 5.87 3.99
N PHE A 82 11.11 5.86 5.28
CA PHE A 82 10.73 6.91 6.21
C PHE A 82 11.99 7.55 6.78
N ARG A 83 11.92 8.85 7.02
CA ARG A 83 12.99 9.62 7.63
C ARG A 83 12.43 10.79 8.43
N TRP A 84 12.89 10.95 9.67
CA TRP A 84 12.55 12.10 10.50
C TRP A 84 13.72 12.48 11.39
N TYR A 85 13.71 13.73 11.85
CA TYR A 85 14.69 14.21 12.82
C TYR A 85 14.07 14.14 14.22
N HIS A 86 14.77 13.50 15.16
CA HIS A 86 14.33 13.39 16.54
C HIS A 86 14.95 14.52 17.37
N ASN A 87 14.13 15.50 17.76
CA ASN A 87 14.61 16.72 18.42
C ASN A 87 15.17 16.49 19.83
N TRP A 88 14.81 15.39 20.51
CA TRP A 88 15.33 15.10 21.85
C TRP A 88 16.70 14.44 21.84
N ASP A 89 16.93 13.51 20.91
CA ASP A 89 18.22 12.83 20.80
C ASP A 89 19.16 13.50 19.79
N TYR A 90 18.69 14.54 19.08
CA TYR A 90 19.43 15.25 18.02
C TYR A 90 19.93 14.36 16.88
N HIS A 91 19.26 13.23 16.63
CA HIS A 91 19.65 12.24 15.63
C HIS A 91 18.58 12.05 14.55
N TRP A 92 19.02 11.77 13.33
CA TRP A 92 18.13 11.31 12.27
C TRP A 92 17.75 9.86 12.48
N LYS A 93 16.45 9.58 12.35
CA LYS A 93 15.91 8.23 12.25
C LYS A 93 15.52 7.98 10.80
N ASN A 94 15.81 6.78 10.31
CA ASN A 94 15.37 6.34 8.99
C ASN A 94 15.13 4.83 8.99
N GLY A 95 14.40 4.36 7.99
CA GLY A 95 14.21 2.94 7.77
C GLY A 95 13.29 2.67 6.58
N THR A 96 13.47 1.49 5.98
CA THR A 96 12.62 0.98 4.91
C THR A 96 11.67 -0.06 5.49
N PHE A 97 10.37 0.14 5.29
CA PHE A 97 9.33 -0.73 5.82
C PHE A 97 8.42 -1.21 4.69
N THR A 98 8.05 -2.48 4.74
CA THR A 98 6.97 -2.99 3.89
C THR A 98 5.64 -2.53 4.47
N VAL A 99 4.92 -1.67 3.75
CA VAL A 99 3.63 -1.13 4.18
C VAL A 99 2.46 -1.92 3.58
N TYR A 100 2.72 -2.69 2.53
CA TYR A 100 1.74 -3.60 1.95
C TYR A 100 2.44 -4.72 1.19
N ARG A 101 1.93 -5.94 1.36
CA ARG A 101 2.33 -7.11 0.56
C ARG A 101 1.09 -7.94 0.24
N GLY A 102 0.83 -8.09 -1.05
CA GLY A 102 -0.17 -9.00 -1.60
C GLY A 102 0.29 -10.46 -1.55
N GLY A 103 -0.64 -11.39 -1.79
CA GLY A 103 -0.38 -12.82 -1.80
C GLY A 103 -1.30 -13.58 -2.75
N PHE A 104 -0.78 -14.62 -3.40
CA PHE A 104 -1.57 -15.52 -4.27
C PHE A 104 -2.36 -16.55 -3.46
N PHE A 105 -1.69 -17.23 -2.53
CA PHE A 105 -2.29 -18.25 -1.66
C PHE A 105 -1.50 -18.25 -0.34
N ARG A 106 -2.15 -17.87 0.77
CA ARG A 106 -1.63 -17.98 2.15
C ARG A 106 -0.63 -16.92 2.66
N ASP A 107 -0.25 -15.94 1.85
CA ASP A 107 0.46 -14.76 2.37
C ASP A 107 -0.58 -13.78 2.91
N ASN A 108 -1.11 -14.10 4.08
CA ASN A 108 -2.12 -13.28 4.73
C ASN A 108 -1.56 -11.97 5.30
N TYR A 109 -0.42 -11.47 4.83
CA TYR A 109 0.18 -10.24 5.38
C TYR A 109 -0.82 -9.08 5.35
N ALA A 110 -1.44 -8.83 4.20
CA ALA A 110 -2.50 -7.83 4.09
C ALA A 110 -3.78 -8.22 4.85
N LYS A 111 -4.14 -9.51 4.85
CA LYS A 111 -5.44 -9.99 5.33
C LYS A 111 -5.51 -10.17 6.86
N ASP A 112 -4.45 -10.66 7.47
CA ASP A 112 -4.36 -11.00 8.90
C ASP A 112 -3.80 -9.85 9.74
N LEU A 113 -2.94 -8.98 9.21
CA LEU A 113 -2.34 -7.89 9.98
C LEU A 113 -3.04 -6.53 9.81
N CYS A 114 -3.70 -6.33 8.68
CA CYS A 114 -4.13 -4.99 8.26
C CYS A 114 -5.61 -4.92 7.81
N GLY A 115 -6.20 -6.04 7.38
CA GLY A 115 -7.56 -6.03 6.84
C GLY A 115 -7.68 -5.10 5.63
N LYS A 116 -8.64 -4.16 5.65
CA LYS A 116 -8.92 -3.24 4.52
C LYS A 116 -8.04 -2.00 4.53
N ASP A 117 -7.84 -1.43 5.70
CA ASP A 117 -7.10 -0.18 5.91
C ASP A 117 -5.90 -0.53 6.75
N CYS A 118 -4.66 -0.37 6.26
CA CYS A 118 -3.45 -0.57 7.07
C CYS A 118 -3.10 0.79 7.68
N PRO A 119 -3.59 1.15 8.87
CA PRO A 119 -3.14 2.34 9.55
C PRO A 119 -1.74 2.11 10.13
N TYR A 120 -0.77 2.88 9.67
CA TYR A 120 0.55 2.97 10.27
C TYR A 120 0.66 4.26 11.08
N SER A 121 1.32 4.18 12.23
CA SER A 121 1.63 5.30 13.13
C SER A 121 3.14 5.40 13.26
N ALA A 122 3.73 6.49 12.75
CA ALA A 122 5.12 6.80 13.00
C ALA A 122 5.25 7.43 14.39
N ARG A 123 6.13 6.87 15.22
CA ARG A 123 6.38 7.28 16.60
C ARG A 123 7.87 7.54 16.81
N ARG A 124 8.23 7.99 18.00
CA ARG A 124 9.62 8.37 18.34
C ARG A 124 10.67 7.30 17.99
N ASP A 125 10.30 6.03 18.17
CA ASP A 125 11.19 4.87 18.08
C ASP A 125 10.95 3.98 16.85
N GLY A 126 9.88 4.20 16.09
CA GLY A 126 9.62 3.36 14.91
C GLY A 126 8.26 3.56 14.27
N LEU A 127 7.96 2.69 13.31
CA LEU A 127 6.69 2.64 12.59
C LEU A 127 5.85 1.46 13.11
N TYR A 128 4.62 1.73 13.52
CA TYR A 128 3.73 0.76 14.13
C TYR A 128 2.52 0.54 13.24
N LEU A 129 2.22 -0.70 12.91
CA LEU A 129 0.94 -1.08 12.30
C LEU A 129 -0.11 -1.13 13.41
N LEU A 130 -1.16 -0.31 13.30
CA LEU A 130 -2.27 -0.33 14.24
C LEU A 130 -3.23 -1.45 13.80
N ASN A 131 -3.42 -2.44 14.66
CA ASN A 131 -4.39 -3.50 14.40
C ASN A 131 -5.79 -3.02 14.80
N LYS A 132 -6.82 -3.38 14.03
CA LYS A 132 -8.22 -2.97 14.28
C LYS A 132 -8.85 -3.64 15.52
N ASP A 133 -8.16 -4.56 16.19
CA ASP A 133 -8.68 -5.32 17.34
C ASP A 133 -8.65 -4.55 18.69
N TYR A 134 -8.37 -3.24 18.68
CA TYR A 134 -8.31 -2.39 19.89
C TYR A 134 -9.27 -1.20 19.85
N GLU A 135 -10.48 -1.39 19.29
CA GLU A 135 -11.65 -0.53 19.53
C GLU A 135 -12.82 -1.35 20.11
#